data_AF-A0A447KP80-F1
#
_entry.id   AF-A0A447KP80-F1
#
_cell.length_a   1.000
_cell.length_b   1.000
_cell.length_c   1.000
_cell.angle_alpha   90.00
_cell.angle_beta   90.00
_cell.angle_gamma   90.00
#
_symmetry.space_group_name_H-M   'P 1'
#
loop_
_entity.id
_entity.type
_entity.pdbx_description
1 polymer ?
#
loop_
_entity_poly.entity_id
_entity_poly.type
_entity_poly.pdbx_seq_one_letter_code
_entity_poly.pdbx_strand_id
1 'polypeptide(L)'
;MISGKNVSLTAGNITNSGSTLTAQNALTLDSQNSISNLNAGLLNAGGNLQLSAIGDINNIGSIISGKTVRLESLDGSIINQTLTNQWNTQGSLGGWMPTKPVAVTHGNR
;
A
#
# COMPACT_ATOMS: atom_id res chain seq x y z
N MET A 1 9.76 -13.13 -7.88
CA MET A 1 10.04 -11.84 -8.56
C MET A 1 9.65 -11.97 -10.02
N ILE A 2 9.01 -10.95 -10.58
CA ILE A 2 8.78 -10.78 -12.02
C ILE A 2 9.46 -9.48 -12.45
N SER A 3 10.21 -9.52 -13.55
CA SER A 3 10.92 -8.36 -14.09
C SER A 3 10.91 -8.39 -15.61
N GLY A 4 10.89 -7.21 -16.24
CA GLY A 4 10.96 -7.07 -17.69
C GLY A 4 11.19 -5.64 -18.14
N LYS A 5 11.36 -5.42 -19.45
CA LYS A 5 11.40 -4.07 -20.03
C LYS A 5 10.03 -3.40 -19.91
N ASN A 6 9.01 -4.10 -20.38
CA ASN A 6 7.60 -3.82 -20.15
C ASN A 6 6.97 -5.10 -19.60
N VAL A 7 6.05 -4.97 -18.65
CA VAL A 7 5.37 -6.11 -18.02
C VAL A 7 3.87 -5.83 -18.07
N SER A 8 3.09 -6.80 -18.55
CA SER A 8 1.64 -6.75 -18.59
C SER A 8 1.07 -8.06 -18.04
N LEU A 9 0.19 -7.96 -17.05
CA LEU A 9 -0.53 -9.11 -16.49
C LEU A 9 -2.02 -8.81 -16.52
N THR A 10 -2.79 -9.75 -17.05
CA THR A 10 -4.26 -9.76 -16.99
C THR A 10 -4.71 -11.01 -16.28
N ALA A 11 -5.51 -10.88 -15.22
CA ALA A 11 -5.98 -12.02 -14.44
C ALA A 11 -7.30 -11.75 -13.73
N GLY A 12 -7.87 -12.77 -13.08
CA GLY A 12 -9.00 -12.59 -12.17
C GLY A 12 -8.58 -11.84 -10.90
N ASN A 13 -7.55 -12.33 -10.22
CA ASN A 13 -6.88 -11.63 -9.11
C ASN A 13 -5.39 -11.53 -9.40
N ILE A 14 -4.77 -10.42 -9.02
CA ILE A 14 -3.31 -10.25 -9.10
C ILE A 14 -2.79 -9.97 -7.68
N THR A 15 -1.98 -10.87 -7.15
CA THR A 15 -1.42 -10.74 -5.80
C THR A 15 0.10 -10.73 -5.85
N ASN A 16 0.71 -9.66 -5.34
CA ASN A 16 2.13 -9.56 -5.03
C ASN A 16 2.31 -9.42 -3.51
N SER A 17 2.65 -10.52 -2.84
CA SER A 17 2.83 -10.55 -1.38
C SER A 17 4.29 -10.81 -1.04
N GLY A 18 4.99 -9.82 -0.47
CA GLY A 18 6.42 -9.91 -0.12
C GLY A 18 7.38 -10.16 -1.28
N SER A 19 6.91 -10.00 -2.52
CA SER A 19 7.74 -10.12 -3.72
C SER A 19 7.85 -8.79 -4.47
N THR A 20 8.60 -8.83 -5.57
CA THR A 20 8.80 -7.69 -6.46
C THR A 20 8.25 -7.98 -7.85
N LEU A 21 7.38 -7.10 -8.32
CA LEU A 21 6.99 -6.95 -9.72
C LEU A 21 7.54 -5.61 -10.21
N THR A 22 8.47 -5.66 -11.17
CA THR A 22 9.15 -4.47 -11.65
C THR A 22 9.22 -4.43 -13.18
N ALA A 23 9.15 -3.22 -13.75
CA ALA A 23 9.40 -2.99 -15.16
C ALA A 23 10.38 -1.83 -15.35
N GLN A 24 11.28 -1.94 -16.33
CA GLN A 24 12.22 -0.86 -16.64
C GLN A 24 11.52 0.37 -17.22
N ASN A 25 10.44 0.16 -17.99
CA ASN A 25 9.70 1.22 -18.65
C ASN A 25 8.22 1.25 -18.23
N ALA A 26 7.44 0.21 -18.50
CA ALA A 26 6.01 0.19 -18.19
C ALA A 26 5.56 -1.09 -17.47
N LEU A 27 4.79 -0.93 -16.40
CA LEU A 27 4.11 -2.03 -15.70
C LEU A 27 2.60 -1.78 -15.75
N THR A 28 1.87 -2.70 -16.38
CA THR A 28 0.40 -2.66 -16.48
C THR A 28 -0.19 -3.91 -15.83
N LEU A 29 -1.02 -3.73 -14.82
CA LEU A 29 -1.78 -4.80 -14.18
C LEU A 29 -3.28 -4.54 -14.40
N ASP A 30 -3.97 -5.53 -14.96
CA ASP A 30 -5.39 -5.47 -15.29
C ASP A 30 -6.10 -6.66 -14.61
N SER A 31 -7.00 -6.36 -13.67
CA SER A 31 -7.65 -7.37 -12.84
C SER A 31 -9.18 -7.31 -12.95
N GLN A 32 -9.80 -8.46 -13.19
CA GLN A 32 -11.27 -8.56 -13.18
C GLN A 32 -11.87 -8.59 -11.77
N ASN A 33 -11.04 -8.60 -10.72
CA ASN A 33 -11.50 -8.51 -9.34
C ASN A 33 -10.56 -7.61 -8.53
N SER A 34 -9.42 -8.09 -8.05
CA SER A 34 -8.54 -7.28 -7.19
C SER A 34 -7.08 -7.27 -7.62
N ILE A 35 -6.38 -6.18 -7.28
CA ILE A 35 -4.91 -6.11 -7.28
C ILE A 35 -4.48 -5.93 -5.84
N SER A 36 -3.66 -6.85 -5.31
CA SER A 36 -3.19 -6.82 -3.93
C SER A 36 -1.68 -6.82 -3.86
N ASN A 37 -1.11 -5.72 -3.38
CA ASN A 37 0.30 -5.56 -3.04
C ASN A 37 0.45 -5.55 -1.52
N LEU A 38 0.95 -6.65 -0.96
CA LEU A 38 0.87 -6.96 0.46
C LEU A 38 2.25 -7.31 1.04
N ASN A 39 2.36 -7.22 2.37
CA ASN A 39 3.48 -7.80 3.14
C ASN A 39 4.87 -7.36 2.63
N ALA A 40 5.13 -6.05 2.56
CA ALA A 40 6.35 -5.49 1.98
C ALA A 40 6.56 -5.82 0.48
N GLY A 41 5.46 -5.95 -0.26
CA GLY A 41 5.48 -6.11 -1.71
C GLY A 41 5.93 -4.83 -2.43
N LEU A 42 6.60 -4.98 -3.56
CA LEU A 42 7.00 -3.88 -4.44
C LEU A 42 6.38 -4.04 -5.83
N LEU A 43 5.58 -3.06 -6.24
CA LEU A 43 5.19 -2.82 -7.64
C LEU A 43 5.93 -1.58 -8.14
N ASN A 44 6.80 -1.74 -9.14
CA ASN A 44 7.64 -0.66 -9.63
C ASN A 44 7.67 -0.55 -11.16
N ALA A 45 7.63 0.68 -11.69
CA ALA A 45 7.95 0.96 -13.10
C ALA A 45 8.96 2.10 -13.22
N GLY A 46 10.01 1.94 -14.02
CA GLY A 46 10.94 3.05 -14.32
C GLY A 46 10.31 4.18 -15.15
N GLY A 47 9.12 3.95 -15.72
CA GLY A 47 8.27 4.93 -16.39
C GLY A 47 6.84 4.86 -15.84
N ASN A 48 5.91 4.33 -16.63
CA ASN A 48 4.48 4.33 -16.31
C ASN A 48 4.07 3.07 -15.54
N LEU A 49 3.43 3.27 -14.39
CA LEU A 49 2.74 2.23 -13.63
C LEU A 49 1.24 2.42 -13.77
N GLN A 50 0.53 1.43 -14.31
CA GLN A 50 -0.91 1.44 -14.45
C GLN A 50 -1.52 0.21 -13.78
N LEU A 51 -2.39 0.45 -12.79
CA LEU A 51 -3.17 -0.59 -12.12
C LEU A 51 -4.65 -0.31 -12.42
N SER A 52 -5.33 -1.28 -13.04
CA SER A 52 -6.78 -1.25 -13.27
C SER A 52 -7.40 -2.50 -12.65
N ALA A 53 -8.43 -2.31 -11.82
CA ALA A 53 -9.19 -3.39 -11.22
C ALA A 53 -10.68 -3.09 -11.29
N ILE A 54 -11.50 -4.13 -11.50
CA ILE A 54 -12.95 -3.97 -11.32
C ILE A 54 -13.27 -3.71 -9.84
N GLY A 55 -12.75 -4.53 -8.93
CA GLY A 55 -12.84 -4.33 -7.49
C GLY A 55 -11.63 -3.58 -6.92
N ASP A 56 -11.11 -4.02 -5.78
CA ASP A 56 -10.15 -3.25 -4.99
C ASP A 56 -8.72 -3.25 -5.53
N ILE A 57 -8.04 -2.12 -5.33
CA ILE A 57 -6.58 -2.01 -5.40
C ILE A 57 -6.05 -1.83 -3.98
N ASN A 58 -5.39 -2.86 -3.46
CA ASN A 58 -4.86 -2.89 -2.10
C ASN A 58 -3.34 -2.68 -2.12
N ASN A 59 -2.86 -1.62 -1.48
CA ASN A 59 -1.46 -1.43 -1.13
C ASN A 59 -1.32 -1.37 0.39
N ILE A 60 -1.00 -2.51 1.00
CA ILE A 60 -1.01 -2.67 2.46
C ILE A 60 0.39 -3.02 2.93
N GLY A 61 1.00 -2.13 3.72
CA GLY A 61 2.36 -2.26 4.22
C GLY A 61 3.38 -2.47 3.10
N SER A 62 3.13 -1.88 1.93
CA SER A 62 3.80 -2.21 0.66
C SER A 62 4.04 -0.95 -0.18
N ILE A 63 4.80 -1.08 -1.27
CA ILE A 63 5.24 0.05 -2.11
C ILE A 63 4.71 -0.08 -3.54
N ILE A 64 4.12 1.00 -4.03
CA ILE A 64 3.76 1.23 -5.43
C ILE A 64 4.56 2.45 -5.91
N SER A 65 5.38 2.28 -6.95
CA SER A 65 6.27 3.34 -7.44
C SER A 65 6.37 3.39 -8.97
N GLY A 66 6.39 4.60 -9.50
CA GLY A 66 6.74 4.86 -10.90
C GLY A 66 6.89 6.35 -11.17
N LYS A 67 7.36 6.73 -12.37
CA LYS A 67 7.39 8.16 -12.77
C LYS A 67 5.98 8.71 -12.91
N THR A 68 5.07 7.90 -13.43
CA THR A 68 3.64 8.17 -13.46
C THR A 68 2.92 6.97 -12.89
N VAL A 69 1.99 7.21 -11.97
CA VAL A 69 1.17 6.17 -11.36
C VAL A 69 -0.29 6.48 -11.66
N ARG A 70 -0.96 5.55 -12.35
CA ARG A 70 -2.40 5.58 -12.57
C ARG A 70 -3.04 4.40 -11.84
N LEU A 71 -4.03 4.69 -11.01
CA LEU A 71 -4.82 3.72 -10.27
C LEU A 71 -6.29 3.90 -10.67
N GLU A 72 -6.94 2.81 -11.06
CA GLU A 72 -8.34 2.81 -11.47
C GLU A 72 -9.03 1.61 -10.84
N SER A 73 -9.98 1.87 -9.94
CA SER A 73 -10.91 0.88 -9.42
C SER A 73 -12.29 1.27 -9.92
N LEU A 74 -12.98 0.36 -10.61
CA LEU A 74 -14.24 0.67 -11.30
C LEU A 74 -15.46 0.53 -10.39
N ASP A 75 -15.46 -0.48 -9.52
CA ASP A 75 -16.56 -0.88 -8.63
C ASP A 75 -16.04 -1.26 -7.22
N GLY A 76 -14.83 -0.79 -6.88
CA GLY A 76 -14.19 -1.04 -5.59
C GLY A 76 -13.54 0.22 -5.02
N SER A 77 -12.58 -0.01 -4.13
CA SER A 77 -11.80 1.04 -3.49
C SER A 77 -10.32 0.95 -3.83
N ILE A 78 -9.66 2.10 -3.85
CA ILE A 78 -8.20 2.18 -3.79
C ILE A 78 -7.82 2.35 -2.33
N ILE A 79 -7.15 1.34 -1.78
CA ILE A 79 -6.79 1.26 -0.37
C ILE A 79 -5.28 1.33 -0.25
N ASN A 80 -4.78 2.41 0.37
CA ASN A 80 -3.36 2.56 0.70
C ASN A 80 -3.20 2.65 2.23
N GLN A 81 -2.67 1.59 2.83
CA GLN A 81 -2.54 1.47 4.28
C GLN A 81 -1.10 1.14 4.67
N THR A 82 -0.49 2.00 5.49
CA THR A 82 0.80 1.71 6.12
C THR A 82 0.57 0.89 7.38
N LEU A 83 1.18 -0.29 7.48
CA LEU A 83 1.16 -1.09 8.70
C LEU A 83 2.21 -0.56 9.68
N THR A 84 1.82 -0.37 10.94
CA THR A 84 2.73 -0.02 12.03
C THR A 84 2.68 -1.12 13.09
N ASN A 85 3.84 -1.52 13.60
CA ASN A 85 3.90 -2.39 14.77
C ASN A 85 3.69 -1.53 16.01
N GLN A 86 2.51 -1.63 16.63
CA GLN A 86 2.31 -1.06 17.96
C GLN A 86 2.93 -1.99 18.99
N TRP A 87 3.99 -1.54 19.65
CA TRP A 87 4.48 -2.19 20.86
C TRP A 87 3.42 -1.97 21.95
N ASN A 88 2.62 -3.00 22.27
CA ASN A 88 1.82 -2.95 23.47
C ASN A 88 2.78 -3.06 24.66
N THR A 89 3.30 -1.92 25.12
CA THR A 89 3.90 -1.83 26.45
C THR A 89 2.74 -1.88 27.44
N GLN A 90 2.13 -3.06 27.58
CA GLN A 90 1.35 -3.38 28.77
C GLN A 90 2.38 -3.47 29.88
N GLY A 91 2.73 -2.31 30.43
CA GLY A 91 3.67 -2.19 31.52
C GLY A 91 3.25 -3.17 32.59
N SER A 92 4.12 -4.16 32.85
CA SER A 92 4.07 -4.89 34.11
C SER A 92 4.02 -3.83 35.20
N LEU A 93 2.91 -3.82 35.94
CA LEU A 93 2.58 -2.85 36.99
C LEU A 93 3.81 -2.61 37.89
N GLY A 94 4.41 -1.43 37.76
CA GLY A 94 5.67 -1.11 38.41
C GLY A 94 6.12 0.33 38.21
N GLY A 95 5.26 1.30 38.58
CA GLY A 95 5.67 2.65 38.93
C GLY A 95 5.80 3.67 37.80
N TRP A 96 4.68 4.29 37.40
CA TRP A 96 4.68 5.70 36.98
C TRP A 96 3.29 6.31 37.20
N MET A 97 3.21 7.35 38.03
CA MET A 97 2.00 8.17 38.20
C MET A 97 2.14 9.37 37.27
N PRO A 98 1.36 9.49 36.17
CA PRO A 98 1.36 10.70 35.38
C PRO A 98 0.68 11.82 36.20
N THR A 99 1.40 12.92 36.42
CA THR A 99 0.80 14.17 36.89
C THR A 99 -0.27 14.62 35.89
N LYS A 100 -1.34 15.22 36.41
CA LYS A 100 -2.57 15.56 35.68
C LYS A 100 -2.29 16.22 34.31
N PRO A 101 -3.05 15.87 33.24
CA PRO A 101 -2.90 16.54 31.96
C PRO A 101 -3.26 18.02 32.08
N VAL A 102 -2.35 18.89 31.63
CA VAL A 102 -2.66 20.31 31.42
C VAL A 102 -3.60 20.40 30.22
N ALA A 103 -4.80 20.93 30.42
CA ALA A 103 -5.73 21.20 29.33
C ALA A 103 -5.11 22.22 28.37
N VAL A 104 -4.80 21.81 27.14
CA VAL A 104 -4.43 22.73 26.06
C VAL A 104 -5.74 23.29 25.49
N THR A 105 -6.06 24.53 25.84
CA THR A 105 -7.10 25.30 25.14
C THR A 105 -6.51 25.84 23.84
N HIS A 106 -6.89 25.25 22.71
CA HIS A 106 -6.63 25.88 21.41
C HIS A 106 -7.54 27.09 21.28
N GLY A 107 -6.96 28.29 21.36
CA GLY A 107 -7.63 29.53 20.99
C GLY A 107 -7.83 29.55 19.48
N ASN A 108 -9.09 29.58 19.03
CA ASN A 108 -9.42 29.88 17.64
C ASN A 108 -8.83 31.25 17.27
N ARG A 109 -8.03 31.28 16.20
CA ARG A 109 -7.86 32.47 15.37
C ARG A 109 -8.42 32.16 13.99
#